data_AF-A0A938MWZ7-F1
#
_entry.id   AF-A0A938MWZ7-F1
#
_cell.length_a   1.000
_cell.length_b   1.000
_cell.length_c   1.000
_cell.angle_alpha   90.00
_cell.angle_beta   90.00
_cell.angle_gamma   90.00
#
_symmetry.space_group_name_H-M   'P 1'
#
loop_
_entity.id
_entity.type
_entity.pdbx_description
1 polymer ?
#
loop_
_entity_poly.entity_id
_entity_poly.type
_entity_poly.pdbx_seq_one_letter_code
_entity_poly.pdbx_strand_id
1 'polypeptide(L)'
;MTTASWTDEDAARFAVKGRNGEIAPEVYNTFTRQPCASMCMGTSFWRTKYAGLAEQAVHDLGVAGVYMDQACSSLPCYDPTHGHPLGAGNYWTEGFRVLADDIRRRCGVERPPALAGEGCGEPWLAHLDLMLTLQVSRERYAGIRDGWEVIPFFHAVYHPVAILFGNYSSLTIPPYDDLWPAEFAPTTPLTPLDQKFSGQYYLEQARAFVWGQQPTIANFLPSQFVERPKEIDYLLRLARIRQRAAPYLVHGTMLRAPKLDAPTVLLDFSRLSIYAGQRDRVQDFQKSSPSALAAAWRAPDGDIGIAVASTTDNPLTLTVELDDPPYNIGRHTSLYRIDESSRTAIGTIDARRPVLVLELEPLAACVIEIARE
;
A
#
# COMPACT_ATOMS: atom_id res chain seq x y z
N MET A 1 -10.09 27.13 11.39
CA MET A 1 -11.09 26.15 10.95
C MET A 1 -12.34 26.90 10.54
N THR A 2 -13.00 26.48 9.47
CA THR A 2 -14.02 27.30 8.76
C THR A 2 -15.35 26.58 8.52
N THR A 3 -15.47 25.30 8.88
CA THR A 3 -16.70 24.53 8.63
C THR A 3 -17.82 24.90 9.60
N ALA A 4 -19.08 24.75 9.17
CA ALA A 4 -20.24 24.98 10.04
C ALA A 4 -20.21 24.06 11.27
N SER A 5 -19.94 22.77 11.07
CA SER A 5 -19.80 21.78 12.16
C SER A 5 -18.76 22.18 13.21
N TRP A 6 -17.69 22.88 12.82
CA TRP A 6 -16.69 23.36 13.77
C TRP A 6 -17.26 24.39 14.74
N THR A 7 -18.06 25.32 14.22
CA THR A 7 -18.67 26.41 14.98
C THR A 7 -19.88 25.93 15.77
N ASP A 8 -20.79 25.23 15.11
CA ASP A 8 -22.09 24.83 15.68
C ASP A 8 -21.93 23.79 16.81
N GLU A 9 -20.90 22.94 16.73
CA GLU A 9 -20.62 21.90 17.72
C GLU A 9 -19.55 22.32 18.75
N ASP A 10 -19.08 23.58 18.71
CA ASP A 10 -18.01 24.08 19.58
C ASP A 10 -16.77 23.15 19.56
N ALA A 11 -16.44 22.64 18.37
CA ALA A 11 -15.50 21.54 18.17
C ALA A 11 -14.06 21.89 18.58
N ALA A 12 -13.73 23.19 18.61
CA ALA A 12 -12.43 23.69 19.04
C ALA A 12 -12.02 23.22 20.44
N ARG A 13 -12.98 22.93 21.31
CA ARG A 13 -12.71 22.41 22.67
C ARG A 13 -12.21 20.98 22.70
N PHE A 14 -12.48 20.19 21.66
CA PHE A 14 -12.11 18.78 21.58
C PHE A 14 -10.93 18.52 20.64
N ALA A 15 -10.38 19.57 20.03
CA ALA A 15 -9.20 19.50 19.17
C ALA A 15 -7.91 19.35 19.98
N VAL A 16 -6.92 18.66 19.41
CA VAL A 16 -5.57 18.52 19.99
C VAL A 16 -4.99 19.90 20.30
N LYS A 17 -4.43 20.05 21.51
CA LYS A 17 -3.76 21.28 21.97
C LYS A 17 -2.26 21.06 22.11
N GLY A 18 -1.48 22.01 21.62
CA GLY A 18 -0.05 22.09 21.86
C GLY A 18 0.27 22.53 23.30
N ARG A 19 1.57 22.56 23.64
CA ARG A 19 2.05 22.98 24.98
C ARG A 19 1.65 24.40 25.37
N ASN A 20 1.39 25.26 24.40
CA ASN A 20 0.92 26.62 24.59
C ASN A 20 -0.62 26.72 24.78
N GLY A 21 -1.33 25.59 24.77
CA GLY A 21 -2.79 25.55 24.87
C GLY A 21 -3.51 25.86 23.55
N GLU A 22 -2.79 26.08 22.45
CA GLU A 22 -3.36 26.44 21.16
C GLU A 22 -3.53 25.21 20.26
N ILE A 23 -4.44 25.34 19.27
CA ILE A 23 -4.62 24.34 18.21
C ILE A 23 -3.62 24.66 17.11
N ALA A 24 -2.79 23.68 16.73
CA ALA A 24 -1.93 23.80 15.56
C ALA A 24 -2.73 23.39 14.31
N PRO A 25 -3.05 24.31 13.38
CA PRO A 25 -3.72 23.97 12.14
C PRO A 25 -2.75 23.26 11.18
N GLU A 26 -3.25 22.27 10.45
CA GLU A 26 -2.55 21.66 9.31
C GLU A 26 -3.25 22.01 8.00
N VAL A 27 -2.46 22.26 6.95
CA VAL A 27 -2.96 22.60 5.61
C VAL A 27 -2.41 21.58 4.63
N TYR A 28 -3.24 20.61 4.24
CA TYR A 28 -2.84 19.57 3.28
C TYR A 28 -2.92 20.07 1.84
N ASN A 29 -4.08 20.61 1.48
CA ASN A 29 -4.36 21.05 0.12
C ASN A 29 -3.73 22.42 -0.15
N THR A 30 -2.72 22.45 -1.03
CA THR A 30 -1.96 23.66 -1.35
C THR A 30 -2.75 24.67 -2.18
N PHE A 31 -3.84 24.25 -2.83
CA PHE A 31 -4.73 25.08 -3.65
C PHE A 31 -5.77 25.82 -2.82
N THR A 32 -6.57 25.09 -2.02
CA THR A 32 -7.64 25.69 -1.21
C THR A 32 -7.10 26.32 0.07
N ARG A 33 -5.95 25.83 0.57
CA ARG A 33 -5.29 26.26 1.81
C ARG A 33 -6.21 26.25 3.03
N GLN A 34 -7.24 25.40 3.02
CA GLN A 34 -8.17 25.30 4.14
C GLN A 34 -7.45 24.66 5.33
N PRO A 35 -7.50 25.28 6.51
CA PRO A 35 -6.89 24.71 7.71
C PRO A 35 -7.76 23.58 8.25
N CYS A 36 -7.12 22.50 8.67
CA CYS A 36 -7.69 21.35 9.38
C CYS A 36 -7.11 21.26 10.80
N ALA A 37 -7.91 20.78 11.76
CA ALA A 37 -7.47 20.53 13.12
C ALA A 37 -7.57 19.03 13.40
N SER A 38 -6.53 18.45 13.98
CA SER A 38 -6.63 17.10 14.51
C SER A 38 -7.50 17.09 15.76
N MET A 39 -8.48 16.19 15.77
CA MET A 39 -9.37 16.02 16.91
C MET A 39 -8.78 15.02 17.91
N CYS A 40 -8.90 15.30 19.22
CA CYS A 40 -8.24 14.50 20.23
C CYS A 40 -8.96 13.16 20.43
N MET A 41 -8.25 12.06 20.16
CA MET A 41 -8.74 10.70 20.35
C MET A 41 -9.05 10.34 21.81
N GLY A 42 -8.56 11.12 22.78
CA GLY A 42 -8.93 10.99 24.19
C GLY A 42 -10.37 11.43 24.49
N THR A 43 -10.96 12.30 23.65
CA THR A 43 -12.32 12.82 23.87
C THR A 43 -13.39 11.88 23.31
N SER A 44 -14.47 11.65 24.07
CA SER A 44 -15.61 10.88 23.60
C SER A 44 -16.36 11.58 22.47
N PHE A 45 -16.34 12.92 22.44
CA PHE A 45 -16.93 13.74 21.38
C PHE A 45 -16.45 13.28 20.00
N TRP A 46 -15.13 13.26 19.78
CA TRP A 46 -14.59 12.92 18.48
C TRP A 46 -14.85 11.47 18.10
N ARG A 47 -14.62 10.53 19.04
CA ARG A 47 -14.86 9.10 18.78
C ARG A 47 -16.32 8.82 18.43
N THR A 48 -17.26 9.42 19.15
CA THR A 48 -18.70 9.25 18.91
C THR A 48 -19.11 9.86 17.56
N LYS A 49 -18.58 11.04 17.23
CA LYS A 49 -18.84 11.71 15.95
C LYS A 49 -18.35 10.84 14.78
N TYR A 50 -17.11 10.37 14.85
CA TYR A 50 -16.53 9.52 13.81
C TYR A 50 -17.33 8.23 13.69
N ALA A 51 -17.61 7.54 14.80
CA ALA A 51 -18.36 6.29 14.77
C ALA A 51 -19.76 6.44 14.15
N GLY A 52 -20.43 7.56 14.42
CA GLY A 52 -21.73 7.87 13.81
C GLY A 52 -21.63 8.12 12.29
N LEU A 53 -20.58 8.79 11.81
CA LEU A 53 -20.36 8.97 10.37
C LEU A 53 -20.06 7.63 9.67
N ALA A 54 -19.28 6.76 10.30
CA ALA A 54 -18.99 5.42 9.80
C ALA A 54 -20.26 4.54 9.77
N GLU A 55 -21.09 4.62 10.81
CA GLU A 55 -22.39 3.95 10.90
C GLU A 55 -23.32 4.38 9.76
N GLN A 56 -23.44 5.69 9.51
CA GLN A 56 -24.22 6.22 8.39
C GLN A 56 -23.67 5.72 7.05
N ALA A 57 -22.35 5.78 6.83
CA ALA A 57 -21.76 5.29 5.59
C ALA A 57 -22.11 3.80 5.35
N VAL A 58 -21.96 2.95 6.37
CA VAL A 58 -22.23 1.52 6.26
C VAL A 58 -23.71 1.24 6.00
N HIS A 59 -24.62 1.84 6.77
CA HIS A 59 -26.05 1.54 6.68
C HIS A 59 -26.74 2.24 5.50
N ASP A 60 -26.42 3.52 5.27
CA ASP A 60 -27.13 4.33 4.28
C ASP A 60 -26.57 4.15 2.87
N LEU A 61 -25.26 3.94 2.73
CA LEU A 61 -24.62 3.68 1.43
C LEU A 61 -24.44 2.18 1.13
N GLY A 62 -24.65 1.30 2.13
CA GLY A 62 -24.53 -0.14 1.97
C GLY A 62 -23.10 -0.64 1.73
N VAL A 63 -22.08 0.11 2.18
CA VAL A 63 -20.67 -0.28 2.01
C VAL A 63 -20.25 -1.34 3.03
N ALA A 64 -19.34 -2.23 2.64
CA ALA A 64 -18.84 -3.30 3.51
C ALA A 64 -17.71 -2.87 4.46
N GLY A 65 -17.26 -1.63 4.37
CA GLY A 65 -16.12 -1.14 5.14
C GLY A 65 -15.87 0.35 4.95
N VAL A 66 -14.98 0.89 5.78
CA VAL A 66 -14.62 2.31 5.83
C VAL A 66 -13.11 2.44 5.73
N TYR A 67 -12.65 3.34 4.85
CA TYR A 67 -11.27 3.81 4.85
C TYR A 67 -11.14 5.01 5.80
N MET A 68 -10.19 4.91 6.71
CA MET A 68 -9.96 5.84 7.80
C MET A 68 -8.65 6.58 7.57
N ASP A 69 -8.76 7.79 7.01
CA ASP A 69 -7.61 8.64 6.77
C ASP A 69 -6.91 9.02 8.07
N GLN A 70 -5.59 9.10 8.05
CA GLN A 70 -4.70 9.31 9.20
C GLN A 70 -4.86 8.34 10.37
N ALA A 71 -5.46 7.17 10.17
CA ALA A 71 -5.72 6.21 11.24
C ALA A 71 -4.48 5.86 12.08
N CYS A 72 -3.33 5.62 11.44
CA CYS A 72 -2.08 5.25 12.11
C CYS A 72 -1.26 6.46 12.63
N SER A 73 -1.91 7.59 12.88
CA SER A 73 -1.28 8.76 13.52
C SER A 73 -1.35 8.68 15.04
N SER A 74 -0.42 9.33 15.73
CA SER A 74 -0.49 9.53 17.19
C SER A 74 0.06 10.90 17.55
N LEU A 75 -0.80 11.79 18.02
CA LEU A 75 -0.44 13.17 18.33
C LEU A 75 -0.38 13.41 19.84
N PRO A 76 0.61 14.17 20.34
CA PRO A 76 0.60 14.62 21.72
C PRO A 76 -0.46 15.70 21.94
N CYS A 77 -1.20 15.63 23.05
CA CYS A 77 -2.19 16.65 23.42
C CYS A 77 -1.95 17.12 24.87
N TYR A 78 -1.98 18.44 25.09
CA TYR A 78 -1.68 19.07 26.37
C TYR A 78 -2.89 19.77 27.00
N ASP A 79 -4.12 19.42 26.59
CA ASP A 79 -5.33 19.94 27.22
C ASP A 79 -5.70 19.10 28.47
N PRO A 80 -5.66 19.67 29.69
CA PRO A 80 -5.97 18.92 30.91
C PRO A 80 -7.46 18.55 31.02
N THR A 81 -8.33 19.11 30.19
CA THR A 81 -9.78 18.83 30.25
C THR A 81 -10.19 17.61 29.43
N HIS A 82 -9.28 17.01 28.66
CA HIS A 82 -9.59 15.90 27.74
C HIS A 82 -9.58 14.51 28.37
N GLY A 83 -9.26 14.41 29.68
CA GLY A 83 -9.36 13.17 30.44
C GLY A 83 -8.27 12.13 30.14
N HIS A 84 -7.12 12.55 29.62
CA HIS A 84 -5.95 11.71 29.38
C HIS A 84 -4.67 12.38 29.94
N PRO A 85 -3.56 11.64 30.13
CA PRO A 85 -2.28 12.22 30.50
C PRO A 85 -1.79 13.27 29.49
N LEU A 86 -1.16 14.34 29.96
CA LEU A 86 -0.64 15.40 29.09
C LEU A 86 0.55 14.92 28.24
N GLY A 87 0.56 15.33 26.98
CA GLY A 87 1.62 15.03 26.02
C GLY A 87 1.33 13.80 25.17
N ALA A 88 2.40 13.11 24.75
CA ALA A 88 2.29 11.86 24.01
C ALA A 88 1.98 10.70 24.96
N GLY A 89 1.30 9.67 24.45
CA GLY A 89 1.05 8.46 25.22
C GLY A 89 0.08 7.51 24.51
N ASN A 90 -0.14 6.35 25.13
CA ASN A 90 -1.06 5.32 24.61
C ASN A 90 -2.54 5.72 24.63
N TYR A 91 -2.90 6.87 25.23
CA TYR A 91 -4.29 7.35 25.22
C TYR A 91 -4.85 7.49 23.79
N TRP A 92 -3.98 7.79 22.82
CA TRP A 92 -4.39 7.91 21.42
C TRP A 92 -4.78 6.56 20.83
N THR A 93 -3.93 5.55 21.01
CA THR A 93 -4.17 4.18 20.50
C THR A 93 -5.32 3.51 21.26
N GLU A 94 -5.45 3.73 22.57
CA GLU A 94 -6.63 3.26 23.33
C GLU A 94 -7.91 3.97 22.88
N GLY A 95 -7.84 5.27 22.61
CA GLY A 95 -8.94 6.02 21.99
C GLY A 95 -9.32 5.43 20.63
N PHE A 96 -8.34 5.07 19.80
CA PHE A 96 -8.56 4.44 18.50
C PHE A 96 -9.23 3.07 18.66
N ARG A 97 -8.76 2.23 19.59
CA ARG A 97 -9.42 0.95 19.90
C ARG A 97 -10.89 1.16 20.26
N VAL A 98 -11.19 2.11 21.16
CA VAL A 98 -12.57 2.42 21.56
C VAL A 98 -13.41 2.89 20.36
N LEU A 99 -12.84 3.68 19.45
CA LEU A 99 -13.50 4.10 18.21
C LEU A 99 -13.81 2.89 17.31
N ALA A 100 -12.83 2.04 17.03
CA ALA A 100 -12.99 0.86 16.17
C ALA A 100 -14.04 -0.11 16.75
N ASP A 101 -14.01 -0.35 18.06
CA ASP A 101 -15.00 -1.17 18.77
C ASP A 101 -16.41 -0.55 18.70
N ASP A 102 -16.53 0.78 18.78
CA ASP A 102 -17.82 1.48 18.66
C ASP A 102 -18.40 1.38 17.24
N ILE A 103 -17.57 1.58 16.21
CA ILE A 103 -17.99 1.41 14.81
C ILE A 103 -18.54 0.00 14.58
N ARG A 104 -17.77 -1.04 14.95
CA ARG A 104 -18.19 -2.44 14.74
C ARG A 104 -19.47 -2.78 15.49
N ARG A 105 -19.67 -2.23 16.69
CA ARG A 105 -20.89 -2.43 17.48
C ARG A 105 -22.12 -1.79 16.83
N ARG A 106 -21.99 -0.57 16.31
CA ARG A 106 -23.07 0.16 15.62
C ARG A 106 -23.46 -0.47 14.29
N CYS A 107 -22.48 -0.99 13.55
CA CYS A 107 -22.69 -1.57 12.23
C CYS A 107 -23.11 -3.04 12.26
N GLY A 108 -22.91 -3.73 13.39
CA GLY A 108 -23.35 -5.11 13.60
C GLY A 108 -22.19 -6.09 13.81
N VAL A 109 -22.33 -6.98 14.79
CA VAL A 109 -21.27 -7.90 15.22
C VAL A 109 -21.15 -9.17 14.38
N GLU A 110 -22.22 -9.58 13.69
CA GLU A 110 -22.20 -10.78 12.85
C GLU A 110 -21.42 -10.58 11.56
N ARG A 111 -21.45 -9.35 11.03
CA ARG A 111 -20.72 -8.91 9.84
C ARG A 111 -20.15 -7.52 10.10
N PRO A 112 -19.12 -7.41 10.94
CA PRO A 112 -18.51 -6.12 11.23
C PRO A 112 -17.94 -5.52 9.94
N PRO A 113 -18.02 -4.19 9.76
CA PRO A 113 -17.42 -3.54 8.61
C PRO A 113 -15.90 -3.70 8.66
N ALA A 114 -15.28 -3.86 7.48
CA ALA A 114 -13.84 -3.81 7.36
C ALA A 114 -13.34 -2.39 7.64
N LEU A 115 -12.31 -2.25 8.47
CA LEU A 115 -11.66 -0.98 8.77
C LEU A 115 -10.30 -0.94 8.08
N ALA A 116 -10.18 -0.09 7.06
CA ALA A 116 -8.90 0.17 6.40
C ALA A 116 -8.34 1.49 6.93
N GLY A 117 -7.05 1.58 7.26
CA GLY A 117 -6.45 2.80 7.78
C GLY A 117 -5.33 3.37 6.92
N GLU A 118 -5.14 4.68 6.93
CA GLU A 118 -3.94 5.31 6.38
C GLU A 118 -2.71 4.98 7.24
N GLY A 119 -1.63 4.58 6.59
CA GLY A 119 -0.38 4.19 7.23
C GLY A 119 -0.40 2.76 7.76
N CYS A 120 0.72 2.34 8.34
CA CYS A 120 0.85 1.06 9.02
C CYS A 120 1.60 1.24 10.34
N GLY A 121 1.23 0.46 11.34
CA GLY A 121 1.87 0.48 12.66
C GLY A 121 1.36 -0.62 13.57
N GLU A 122 2.28 -1.20 14.34
CA GLU A 122 1.99 -2.31 15.26
C GLU A 122 0.82 -2.05 16.21
N PRO A 123 0.67 -0.84 16.80
CA PRO A 123 -0.45 -0.56 17.72
C PRO A 123 -1.84 -0.66 17.10
N TRP A 124 -1.95 -0.64 15.76
CA TRP A 124 -3.23 -0.68 15.04
C TRP A 124 -3.58 -2.06 14.47
N LEU A 125 -2.67 -3.04 14.55
CA LEU A 125 -2.87 -4.38 13.97
C LEU A 125 -4.13 -5.08 14.50
N ALA A 126 -4.47 -4.87 15.78
CA ALA A 126 -5.67 -5.47 16.38
C ALA A 126 -6.98 -4.73 16.04
N HIS A 127 -6.90 -3.58 15.36
CA HIS A 127 -8.01 -2.63 15.20
C HIS A 127 -8.34 -2.32 13.74
N LEU A 128 -7.39 -2.56 12.83
CA LEU A 128 -7.53 -2.39 11.39
C LEU A 128 -7.44 -3.74 10.68
N ASP A 129 -8.27 -3.92 9.67
CA ASP A 129 -8.29 -5.10 8.80
C ASP A 129 -7.33 -4.91 7.60
N LEU A 130 -7.14 -3.65 7.16
CA LEU A 130 -6.22 -3.29 6.08
C LEU A 130 -5.45 -2.01 6.43
N MET A 131 -4.21 -1.91 5.95
CA MET A 131 -3.34 -0.75 6.16
C MET A 131 -2.79 -0.22 4.83
N LEU A 132 -2.95 1.08 4.60
CA LEU A 132 -2.45 1.75 3.40
C LEU A 132 -0.94 1.99 3.53
N THR A 133 -0.17 1.46 2.59
CA THR A 133 1.28 1.63 2.51
C THR A 133 1.68 2.07 1.11
N LEU A 134 2.23 3.28 1.00
CA LEU A 134 2.51 3.94 -0.28
C LEU A 134 3.99 3.83 -0.70
N GLN A 135 4.83 3.30 0.18
CA GLN A 135 6.30 3.32 0.07
C GLN A 135 6.81 2.54 -1.15
N VAL A 136 6.05 1.59 -1.70
CA VAL A 136 6.36 0.94 -2.98
C VAL A 136 6.60 1.95 -4.12
N SER A 137 5.99 3.14 -4.02
CA SER A 137 6.09 4.27 -4.95
C SER A 137 6.90 5.45 -4.41
N ARG A 138 7.82 5.23 -3.45
CA ARG A 138 8.58 6.31 -2.81
C ARG A 138 9.24 7.26 -3.79
N GLU A 139 9.90 6.74 -4.81
CA GLU A 139 10.57 7.54 -5.84
C GLU A 139 9.61 8.55 -6.49
N ARG A 140 8.33 8.21 -6.62
CA ARG A 140 7.31 9.06 -7.21
C ARG A 140 6.96 10.25 -6.33
N TYR A 141 6.68 10.07 -5.05
CA TYR A 141 6.24 11.18 -4.19
C TYR A 141 7.40 11.92 -3.50
N ALA A 142 8.49 11.22 -3.18
CA ALA A 142 9.64 11.77 -2.45
C ALA A 142 10.86 12.08 -3.34
N GLY A 143 10.98 11.45 -4.50
CA GLY A 143 12.21 11.48 -5.30
C GLY A 143 13.32 10.62 -4.70
N ILE A 144 14.57 10.86 -5.14
CA ILE A 144 15.74 10.02 -4.81
C ILE A 144 16.87 10.76 -4.07
N ARG A 145 16.71 12.07 -3.80
CA ARG A 145 17.81 12.93 -3.35
C ARG A 145 18.30 12.67 -1.93
N ASP A 146 17.47 12.03 -1.12
CA ASP A 146 17.76 11.75 0.29
C ASP A 146 18.49 10.42 0.51
N GLY A 147 18.77 9.66 -0.55
CA GLY A 147 19.57 8.43 -0.50
C GLY A 147 18.87 7.24 0.15
N TRP A 148 17.56 7.32 0.41
CA TRP A 148 16.80 6.23 1.02
C TRP A 148 16.35 5.20 0.00
N GLU A 149 16.45 3.93 0.37
CA GLU A 149 15.88 2.80 -0.37
C GLU A 149 14.69 2.20 0.35
N VAL A 150 13.73 1.72 -0.45
CA VAL A 150 12.51 1.09 0.07
C VAL A 150 12.77 -0.39 0.27
N ILE A 151 12.47 -0.88 1.47
CA ILE A 151 12.52 -2.30 1.81
C ILE A 151 11.17 -2.76 2.39
N PRO A 152 10.78 -4.03 2.22
CA PRO A 152 9.51 -4.58 2.72
C PRO A 152 9.56 -4.92 4.21
N PHE A 153 10.05 -4.01 5.06
CA PHE A 153 10.31 -4.31 6.46
C PHE A 153 9.02 -4.65 7.24
N PHE A 154 7.96 -3.87 7.06
CA PHE A 154 6.68 -4.15 7.72
C PHE A 154 6.04 -5.44 7.19
N HIS A 155 6.10 -5.69 5.88
CA HIS A 155 5.65 -6.95 5.26
C HIS A 155 6.39 -8.14 5.86
N ALA A 156 7.71 -8.02 6.04
CA ALA A 156 8.54 -9.11 6.55
C ALA A 156 8.16 -9.57 7.96
N VAL A 157 7.57 -8.68 8.78
CA VAL A 157 7.19 -8.97 10.16
C VAL A 157 5.69 -9.28 10.28
N TYR A 158 4.83 -8.54 9.57
CA TYR A 158 3.39 -8.48 9.87
C TYR A 158 2.48 -8.95 8.75
N HIS A 159 3.00 -9.37 7.58
CA HIS A 159 2.17 -9.84 6.48
C HIS A 159 1.15 -10.94 6.85
N PRO A 160 1.46 -11.93 7.72
CA PRO A 160 0.47 -12.96 8.11
C PRO A 160 -0.75 -12.42 8.87
N VAL A 161 -0.68 -11.21 9.44
CA VAL A 161 -1.70 -10.64 10.34
C VAL A 161 -2.26 -9.29 9.87
N ALA A 162 -1.82 -8.78 8.72
CA ALA A 162 -2.32 -7.53 8.16
C ALA A 162 -2.29 -7.54 6.63
N ILE A 163 -3.38 -7.07 6.01
CA ILE A 163 -3.41 -6.82 4.57
C ILE A 163 -2.90 -5.42 4.29
N LEU A 164 -1.83 -5.33 3.52
CA LEU A 164 -1.25 -4.08 3.07
C LEU A 164 -1.77 -3.77 1.66
N PHE A 165 -2.08 -2.50 1.36
CA PHE A 165 -2.56 -2.07 0.06
C PHE A 165 -2.13 -0.63 -0.26
N GLY A 166 -2.34 -0.20 -1.51
CA GLY A 166 -2.10 1.17 -1.94
C GLY A 166 -0.76 1.38 -2.61
N ASN A 167 -0.67 2.43 -3.43
CA ASN A 167 0.55 2.89 -4.08
C ASN A 167 0.27 4.27 -4.69
N TYR A 168 1.30 4.88 -5.28
CA TYR A 168 1.13 6.04 -6.17
C TYR A 168 1.27 5.67 -7.65
N SER A 169 1.21 4.39 -8.03
CA SER A 169 1.39 3.97 -9.42
C SER A 169 0.20 4.41 -10.28
N SER A 170 0.29 5.66 -10.73
CA SER A 170 -0.70 6.33 -11.58
C SER A 170 -0.26 6.25 -13.03
N LEU A 171 -1.24 6.17 -13.93
CA LEU A 171 -1.03 6.29 -15.38
C LEU A 171 -1.44 7.66 -15.91
N THR A 172 -1.97 8.51 -15.04
CA THR A 172 -2.44 9.87 -15.32
C THR A 172 -1.82 10.85 -14.33
N ILE A 173 -1.79 12.12 -14.70
CA ILE A 173 -1.48 13.21 -13.77
C ILE A 173 -2.59 13.24 -12.70
N PRO A 174 -2.29 13.46 -11.40
CA PRO A 174 -3.28 13.40 -10.33
C PRO A 174 -4.44 14.36 -10.59
N PRO A 175 -5.64 14.03 -10.09
CA PRO A 175 -6.85 14.78 -10.39
C PRO A 175 -6.80 16.21 -9.86
N TYR A 176 -7.51 17.06 -10.57
CA TYR A 176 -8.05 18.31 -10.03
C TYR A 176 -9.46 18.03 -9.50
N ASP A 177 -9.82 18.65 -8.39
CA ASP A 177 -11.17 18.61 -7.83
C ASP A 177 -11.91 19.90 -8.18
N ASP A 178 -13.15 19.80 -8.67
CA ASP A 178 -13.95 20.95 -9.09
C ASP A 178 -14.27 21.93 -7.95
N LEU A 179 -14.10 21.52 -6.69
CA LEU A 179 -14.21 22.37 -5.51
C LEU A 179 -12.94 23.19 -5.22
N TRP A 180 -11.86 22.99 -5.97
CA TRP A 180 -10.65 23.81 -5.85
C TRP A 180 -10.81 25.13 -6.63
N PRO A 181 -9.97 26.16 -6.37
CA PRO A 181 -10.09 27.42 -7.08
C PRO A 181 -9.86 27.25 -8.59
N ALA A 182 -10.77 27.76 -9.43
CA ALA A 182 -10.74 27.56 -10.88
C ALA A 182 -9.46 28.07 -11.58
N GLU A 183 -8.73 29.02 -10.98
CA GLU A 183 -7.42 29.48 -11.48
C GLU A 183 -6.35 28.38 -11.52
N PHE A 184 -6.59 27.30 -10.78
CA PHE A 184 -5.76 26.11 -10.67
C PHE A 184 -6.27 24.98 -11.61
N ALA A 185 -7.45 25.09 -12.21
CA ALA A 185 -7.99 24.01 -13.04
C ALA A 185 -7.07 23.71 -14.25
N PRO A 186 -6.65 22.44 -14.46
CA PRO A 186 -5.89 22.07 -15.65
C PRO A 186 -6.82 22.15 -16.88
N THR A 187 -6.26 22.48 -18.05
CA THR A 187 -7.01 22.48 -19.31
C THR A 187 -7.63 21.12 -19.62
N THR A 188 -6.90 20.04 -19.29
CA THR A 188 -7.36 18.66 -19.44
C THR A 188 -7.03 17.89 -18.15
N PRO A 189 -8.00 17.71 -17.25
CA PRO A 189 -7.83 16.89 -16.05
C PRO A 189 -7.43 15.45 -16.40
N LEU A 190 -6.68 14.80 -15.50
CA LEU A 190 -6.31 13.39 -15.62
C LEU A 190 -5.63 13.03 -16.96
N THR A 191 -4.87 13.96 -17.53
CA THR A 191 -4.09 13.71 -18.74
C THR A 191 -3.15 12.50 -18.54
N PRO A 192 -3.06 11.56 -19.51
CA PRO A 192 -2.14 10.44 -19.41
C PRO A 192 -0.69 10.87 -19.20
N LEU A 193 0.03 10.18 -18.31
CA LEU A 193 1.47 10.37 -18.16
C LEU A 193 2.20 9.88 -19.41
N ASP A 194 3.35 10.48 -19.69
CA ASP A 194 4.25 10.04 -20.76
C ASP A 194 4.61 8.56 -20.58
N GLN A 195 4.52 7.78 -21.67
CA GLN A 195 4.79 6.34 -21.68
C GLN A 195 6.24 6.01 -21.31
N LYS A 196 7.17 6.97 -21.37
CA LYS A 196 8.54 6.76 -20.85
C LYS A 196 8.54 6.36 -19.36
N PHE A 197 7.51 6.75 -18.61
CA PHE A 197 7.36 6.41 -17.19
C PHE A 197 6.71 5.04 -16.93
N SER A 198 6.39 4.24 -17.96
CA SER A 198 5.79 2.91 -17.76
C SER A 198 6.72 1.97 -16.98
N GLY A 199 8.04 2.09 -17.14
CA GLY A 199 9.02 1.36 -16.34
C GLY A 199 8.88 1.58 -14.82
N GLN A 200 8.62 2.83 -14.41
CA GLN A 200 8.32 3.17 -13.02
C GLN A 200 7.03 2.48 -12.55
N TYR A 201 5.98 2.49 -13.36
CA TYR A 201 4.71 1.82 -13.05
C TYR A 201 4.91 0.31 -12.85
N TYR A 202 5.63 -0.37 -13.75
CA TYR A 202 5.92 -1.80 -13.63
C TYR A 202 6.71 -2.10 -12.35
N LEU A 203 7.71 -1.28 -12.01
CA LEU A 203 8.49 -1.45 -10.78
C LEU A 203 7.61 -1.35 -9.52
N GLU A 204 6.74 -0.35 -9.45
CA GLU A 204 5.85 -0.13 -8.29
C GLU A 204 4.87 -1.29 -8.11
N GLN A 205 4.31 -1.79 -9.22
CA GLN A 205 3.41 -2.94 -9.24
C GLN A 205 4.13 -4.24 -8.91
N ALA A 206 5.34 -4.46 -9.46
CA ALA A 206 6.18 -5.60 -9.15
C ALA A 206 6.54 -5.65 -7.66
N ARG A 207 6.92 -4.51 -7.06
CA ARG A 207 7.18 -4.39 -5.62
C ARG A 207 5.96 -4.76 -4.81
N ALA A 208 4.79 -4.20 -5.12
CA ALA A 208 3.56 -4.54 -4.43
C ALA A 208 3.29 -6.06 -4.48
N PHE A 209 3.37 -6.66 -5.68
CA PHE A 209 3.14 -8.08 -5.87
C PHE A 209 4.13 -8.98 -5.12
N VAL A 210 5.45 -8.82 -5.34
CA VAL A 210 6.43 -9.72 -4.72
C VAL A 210 6.46 -9.56 -3.21
N TRP A 211 6.14 -8.38 -2.68
CA TRP A 211 6.01 -8.14 -1.23
C TRP A 211 4.68 -8.59 -0.65
N GLY A 212 3.80 -9.23 -1.43
CA GLY A 212 2.51 -9.76 -0.95
C GLY A 212 1.44 -8.69 -0.72
N GLN A 213 1.75 -7.43 -1.01
CA GLN A 213 0.82 -6.31 -0.94
C GLN A 213 -0.29 -6.47 -1.98
N GLN A 214 -1.52 -6.12 -1.62
CA GLN A 214 -2.65 -6.09 -2.55
C GLN A 214 -2.35 -5.10 -3.69
N PRO A 215 -2.31 -5.56 -4.97
CA PRO A 215 -2.16 -4.66 -6.10
C PRO A 215 -3.34 -3.70 -6.19
N THR A 216 -3.03 -2.42 -6.40
CA THR A 216 -3.98 -1.31 -6.56
C THR A 216 -3.50 -0.38 -7.67
N ILE A 217 -4.35 0.50 -8.16
CA ILE A 217 -3.97 1.55 -9.13
C ILE A 217 -4.51 2.90 -8.64
N ALA A 218 -3.65 3.92 -8.65
CA ALA A 218 -4.06 5.28 -8.33
C ALA A 218 -4.69 5.95 -9.56
N ASN A 219 -5.76 6.73 -9.35
CA ASN A 219 -6.42 7.53 -10.41
C ASN A 219 -6.84 6.68 -11.63
N PHE A 220 -7.43 5.51 -11.38
CA PHE A 220 -7.93 4.63 -12.43
C PHE A 220 -9.00 5.34 -13.27
N LEU A 221 -8.88 5.19 -14.59
CA LEU A 221 -9.89 5.60 -15.55
C LEU A 221 -10.26 4.41 -16.45
N PRO A 222 -11.55 4.18 -16.75
CA PRO A 222 -11.94 3.12 -17.69
C PRO A 222 -11.27 3.22 -19.07
N SER A 223 -10.90 4.42 -19.54
CA SER A 223 -10.17 4.61 -20.79
C SER A 223 -8.79 3.95 -20.80
N GLN A 224 -8.18 3.71 -19.64
CA GLN A 224 -6.85 3.09 -19.52
C GLN A 224 -6.83 1.65 -20.06
N PHE A 225 -7.98 0.95 -20.10
CA PHE A 225 -8.07 -0.35 -20.78
C PHE A 225 -7.72 -0.26 -22.27
N VAL A 226 -7.94 0.89 -22.90
CA VAL A 226 -7.68 1.12 -24.33
C VAL A 226 -6.38 1.90 -24.53
N GLU A 227 -6.11 2.90 -23.69
CA GLU A 227 -4.97 3.82 -23.82
C GLU A 227 -3.66 3.26 -23.24
N ARG A 228 -3.75 2.33 -22.30
CA ARG A 228 -2.64 1.73 -21.53
C ARG A 228 -2.83 0.21 -21.32
N PRO A 229 -3.12 -0.56 -22.40
CA PRO A 229 -3.49 -1.96 -22.26
C PRO A 229 -2.36 -2.80 -21.63
N LYS A 230 -1.09 -2.51 -21.96
CA LYS A 230 0.05 -3.25 -21.41
C LYS A 230 0.18 -3.07 -19.89
N GLU A 231 0.04 -1.83 -19.41
CA GLU A 231 0.13 -1.50 -17.98
C GLU A 231 -1.05 -2.08 -17.19
N ILE A 232 -2.25 -2.05 -17.76
CA ILE A 232 -3.44 -2.64 -17.14
C ILE A 232 -3.37 -4.17 -17.14
N ASP A 233 -2.96 -4.80 -18.24
CA ASP A 233 -2.78 -6.25 -18.32
C ASP A 233 -1.74 -6.74 -17.31
N TYR A 234 -0.65 -6.00 -17.11
CA TYR A 234 0.34 -6.30 -16.09
C TYR A 234 -0.25 -6.28 -14.68
N LEU A 235 -0.97 -5.23 -14.31
CA LEU A 235 -1.64 -5.15 -13.01
C LEU A 235 -2.62 -6.33 -12.80
N LEU A 236 -3.45 -6.63 -13.81
CA LEU A 236 -4.41 -7.72 -13.74
C LEU A 236 -3.75 -9.09 -13.63
N ARG A 237 -2.64 -9.31 -14.34
CA ARG A 237 -1.80 -10.52 -14.21
C ARG A 237 -1.34 -10.71 -12.78
N LEU A 238 -0.74 -9.67 -12.17
CA LEU A 238 -0.26 -9.74 -10.80
C LEU A 238 -1.40 -10.02 -9.81
N ALA A 239 -2.56 -9.38 -10.00
CA ALA A 239 -3.74 -9.60 -9.17
C ALA A 239 -4.25 -11.06 -9.25
N ARG A 240 -4.33 -11.63 -10.47
CA ARG A 240 -4.75 -13.02 -10.69
C ARG A 240 -3.78 -14.02 -10.06
N ILE A 241 -2.47 -13.81 -10.24
CA ILE A 241 -1.45 -14.66 -9.63
C ILE A 241 -1.52 -14.57 -8.12
N ARG A 242 -1.64 -13.37 -7.53
CA ARG A 242 -1.75 -13.18 -6.08
C ARG A 242 -2.96 -13.91 -5.51
N GLN A 243 -4.11 -13.83 -6.19
CA GLN A 243 -5.31 -14.56 -5.78
C GLN A 243 -5.09 -16.08 -5.80
N ARG A 244 -4.43 -16.61 -6.84
CA ARG A 244 -4.13 -18.04 -6.97
C ARG A 244 -3.09 -18.52 -5.95
N ALA A 245 -2.11 -17.68 -5.65
CA ALA A 245 -1.02 -17.92 -4.71
C ALA A 245 -1.31 -17.36 -3.31
N ALA A 246 -2.59 -17.25 -2.92
CA ALA A 246 -3.01 -16.73 -1.62
C ALA A 246 -2.35 -17.40 -0.40
N PRO A 247 -2.07 -18.72 -0.39
CA PRO A 247 -1.32 -19.34 0.71
C PRO A 247 0.01 -18.64 1.00
N TYR A 248 0.67 -18.10 -0.03
CA TYR A 248 1.95 -17.41 0.07
C TYR A 248 1.79 -15.90 0.20
N LEU A 249 1.02 -15.27 -0.69
CA LEU A 249 0.95 -13.81 -0.87
C LEU A 249 -0.22 -13.14 -0.13
N VAL A 250 -0.93 -13.89 0.72
CA VAL A 250 -1.94 -13.37 1.65
C VAL A 250 -1.69 -13.91 3.05
N HIS A 251 -1.48 -15.23 3.18
CA HIS A 251 -1.35 -15.90 4.48
C HIS A 251 0.08 -16.26 4.85
N GLY A 252 1.03 -16.07 3.92
CA GLY A 252 2.39 -16.53 4.09
C GLY A 252 3.23 -15.61 4.98
N THR A 253 4.24 -16.20 5.62
CA THR A 253 5.30 -15.46 6.31
C THR A 253 6.45 -15.21 5.34
N MET A 254 6.88 -13.96 5.23
CA MET A 254 8.00 -13.62 4.35
C MET A 254 9.28 -14.31 4.82
N LEU A 255 10.03 -14.86 3.87
CA LEU A 255 11.36 -15.39 4.09
C LEU A 255 12.39 -14.42 3.52
N ARG A 256 13.66 -14.66 3.84
CA ARG A 256 14.76 -14.01 3.16
C ARG A 256 14.60 -14.21 1.65
N ALA A 257 14.74 -13.13 0.88
CA ALA A 257 14.63 -13.19 -0.57
C ALA A 257 15.78 -14.03 -1.16
N PRO A 258 15.52 -14.82 -2.21
CA PRO A 258 16.58 -15.57 -2.88
C PRO A 258 17.51 -14.62 -3.63
N LYS A 259 18.73 -15.06 -3.93
CA LYS A 259 19.57 -14.30 -4.86
C LYS A 259 19.02 -14.48 -6.27
N LEU A 260 18.84 -13.36 -6.95
CA LEU A 260 18.33 -13.30 -8.31
C LEU A 260 19.37 -12.60 -9.18
N ASP A 261 19.85 -13.30 -10.21
CA ASP A 261 20.72 -12.70 -11.23
C ASP A 261 19.87 -11.93 -12.25
N ALA A 262 19.32 -10.80 -11.83
CA ALA A 262 18.53 -9.92 -12.67
C ALA A 262 19.41 -8.79 -13.24
N PRO A 263 19.47 -8.61 -14.58
CA PRO A 263 20.14 -7.47 -15.18
C PRO A 263 19.61 -6.13 -14.65
N THR A 264 20.47 -5.12 -14.61
CA THR A 264 20.06 -3.76 -14.25
C THR A 264 19.56 -3.02 -15.49
N VAL A 265 18.41 -2.34 -15.36
CA VAL A 265 17.83 -1.44 -16.36
C VAL A 265 17.81 0.01 -15.85
N LEU A 266 17.96 0.97 -16.76
CA LEU A 266 17.79 2.39 -16.45
C LEU A 266 16.33 2.78 -16.71
N LEU A 267 15.64 3.32 -15.70
CA LEU A 267 14.24 3.70 -15.80
C LEU A 267 14.09 5.22 -15.67
N ASP A 268 13.16 5.78 -16.44
CA ASP A 268 12.67 7.15 -16.25
C ASP A 268 11.59 7.17 -15.16
N PHE A 269 11.73 8.08 -14.21
CA PHE A 269 10.78 8.29 -13.12
C PHE A 269 10.14 9.67 -13.25
N SER A 270 8.84 9.71 -12.99
CA SER A 270 8.09 10.93 -12.73
C SER A 270 8.02 11.16 -11.22
N ARG A 271 8.29 12.39 -10.78
CA ARG A 271 8.03 12.86 -9.41
C ARG A 271 6.69 13.57 -9.38
N LEU A 272 5.73 12.99 -8.66
CA LEU A 272 4.33 13.38 -8.67
C LEU A 272 3.66 12.97 -7.34
N SER A 273 3.31 13.96 -6.51
CA SER A 273 2.52 13.75 -5.28
C SER A 273 1.04 14.08 -5.50
N ILE A 274 0.16 13.75 -4.54
CA ILE A 274 -1.29 13.98 -4.65
C ILE A 274 -1.71 15.44 -4.85
N TYR A 275 -0.86 16.42 -4.48
CA TYR A 275 -1.09 17.84 -4.73
C TYR A 275 -0.10 18.43 -5.75
N ALA A 276 0.66 17.57 -6.44
CA ALA A 276 1.54 18.00 -7.53
C ALA A 276 0.74 18.19 -8.80
N GLY A 277 0.99 19.29 -9.54
CA GLY A 277 0.46 19.40 -10.89
C GLY A 277 0.24 20.79 -11.48
N GLN A 278 0.67 21.91 -10.88
CA GLN A 278 0.25 23.21 -11.45
C GLN A 278 1.28 24.33 -11.47
N ARG A 279 2.24 24.36 -10.54
CA ARG A 279 3.40 25.28 -10.66
C ARG A 279 4.68 24.54 -11.03
N ASP A 280 4.79 23.29 -10.63
CA ASP A 280 5.90 22.41 -10.99
C ASP A 280 5.46 21.48 -12.11
N ARG A 281 6.11 21.60 -13.28
CA ARG A 281 6.05 20.55 -14.31
C ARG A 281 6.41 19.21 -13.67
N VAL A 282 5.86 18.10 -14.19
CA VAL A 282 6.29 16.75 -13.80
C VAL A 282 7.81 16.72 -13.82
N GLN A 283 8.43 16.62 -12.65
CA GLN A 283 9.89 16.56 -12.56
C GLN A 283 10.28 15.13 -12.90
N ASP A 284 11.28 14.94 -13.73
CA ASP A 284 11.80 13.64 -14.07
C ASP A 284 13.24 13.45 -13.59
N PHE A 285 13.60 12.18 -13.43
CA PHE A 285 14.96 11.74 -13.14
C PHE A 285 15.10 10.28 -13.58
N GLN A 286 16.33 9.81 -13.69
CA GLN A 286 16.63 8.43 -14.02
C GLN A 286 17.22 7.69 -12.83
N LYS A 287 16.87 6.42 -12.70
CA LYS A 287 17.43 5.54 -11.66
C LYS A 287 17.56 4.11 -12.21
N SER A 288 18.67 3.48 -11.89
CA SER A 288 18.91 2.06 -12.17
C SER A 288 18.06 1.17 -11.25
N SER A 289 17.50 0.11 -11.80
CA SER A 289 16.69 -0.87 -11.06
C SER A 289 16.89 -2.27 -11.63
N PRO A 290 16.75 -3.35 -10.84
CA PRO A 290 16.71 -4.71 -11.38
C PRO A 290 15.56 -4.89 -12.38
N SER A 291 15.82 -5.63 -13.46
CA SER A 291 14.82 -5.98 -14.49
C SER A 291 13.79 -7.02 -14.02
N ALA A 292 14.02 -7.64 -12.86
CA ALA A 292 13.08 -8.48 -12.16
C ALA A 292 13.30 -8.39 -10.65
N LEU A 293 12.22 -8.60 -9.90
CA LEU A 293 12.24 -8.67 -8.44
C LEU A 293 11.80 -10.05 -7.98
N ALA A 294 12.31 -10.48 -6.82
CA ALA A 294 11.87 -11.71 -6.18
C ALA A 294 11.72 -11.55 -4.67
N ALA A 295 10.80 -12.34 -4.10
CA ALA A 295 10.63 -12.53 -2.67
C ALA A 295 10.16 -13.95 -2.38
N ALA A 296 10.52 -14.45 -1.20
CA ALA A 296 10.15 -15.78 -0.77
C ALA A 296 9.14 -15.73 0.37
N TRP A 297 8.28 -16.73 0.42
CA TRP A 297 7.15 -16.83 1.34
C TRP A 297 7.01 -18.26 1.82
N ARG A 298 6.75 -18.45 3.10
CA ARG A 298 6.33 -19.73 3.67
C ARG A 298 4.82 -19.72 3.88
N ALA A 299 4.11 -20.63 3.23
CA ALA A 299 2.68 -20.84 3.46
C ALA A 299 2.42 -21.50 4.83
N PRO A 300 1.18 -21.44 5.38
CA PRO A 300 0.84 -22.06 6.66
C PRO A 300 1.06 -23.59 6.73
N ASP A 301 0.94 -24.30 5.61
CA ASP A 301 1.27 -25.73 5.48
C ASP A 301 2.79 -25.99 5.42
N GLY A 302 3.58 -24.93 5.25
CA GLY A 302 5.02 -24.92 5.25
C GLY A 302 5.67 -25.03 3.87
N ASP A 303 4.88 -25.13 2.80
CA ASP A 303 5.36 -25.00 1.43
C ASP A 303 5.97 -23.61 1.21
N ILE A 304 6.84 -23.49 0.21
CA ILE A 304 7.55 -22.23 -0.07
C ILE A 304 7.16 -21.73 -1.45
N GLY A 305 6.77 -20.46 -1.52
CA GLY A 305 6.51 -19.74 -2.75
C GLY A 305 7.58 -18.69 -2.99
N ILE A 306 8.22 -18.73 -4.16
CA ILE A 306 9.12 -17.69 -4.65
C ILE A 306 8.37 -16.85 -5.67
N ALA A 307 7.88 -15.68 -5.25
CA ALA A 307 7.25 -14.73 -6.15
C ALA A 307 8.32 -14.02 -6.97
N VAL A 308 8.17 -14.00 -8.29
CA VAL A 308 9.07 -13.32 -9.23
C VAL A 308 8.24 -12.48 -10.20
N ALA A 309 8.67 -11.25 -10.46
CA ALA A 309 8.02 -10.36 -11.42
C ALA A 309 9.06 -9.60 -12.25
N SER A 310 8.92 -9.65 -13.58
CA SER A 310 9.69 -8.84 -14.53
C SER A 310 9.18 -7.40 -14.54
N THR A 311 10.10 -6.43 -14.67
CA THR A 311 9.84 -4.99 -14.81
C THR A 311 10.17 -4.47 -16.22
N THR A 312 10.52 -5.36 -17.16
CA THR A 312 10.92 -5.04 -18.52
C THR A 312 10.06 -5.75 -19.57
N ASP A 313 9.98 -5.14 -20.75
CA ASP A 313 9.35 -5.63 -21.96
C ASP A 313 10.23 -6.59 -22.78
N ASN A 314 11.40 -6.96 -22.26
CA ASN A 314 12.26 -7.98 -22.86
C ASN A 314 12.09 -9.32 -22.14
N PRO A 315 12.21 -10.46 -22.84
CA PRO A 315 12.29 -11.76 -22.20
C PRO A 315 13.53 -11.82 -21.30
N LEU A 316 13.43 -12.59 -20.21
CA LEU A 316 14.50 -12.76 -19.22
C LEU A 316 14.76 -14.23 -18.96
N THR A 317 16.03 -14.60 -18.91
CA THR A 317 16.50 -15.85 -18.33
C THR A 317 17.17 -15.52 -16.99
N LEU A 318 16.54 -15.93 -15.89
CA LEU A 318 16.99 -15.59 -14.53
C LEU A 318 17.54 -16.82 -13.83
N THR A 319 18.64 -16.65 -13.11
CA THR A 319 19.13 -17.65 -12.16
C THR A 319 18.64 -17.30 -10.76
N VAL A 320 17.94 -18.23 -10.11
CA VAL A 320 17.44 -18.12 -8.74
C VAL A 320 18.24 -19.07 -7.85
N GLU A 321 19.05 -18.52 -6.96
CA GLU A 321 19.79 -19.31 -5.97
C GLU A 321 18.99 -19.42 -4.67
N LEU A 322 18.77 -20.67 -4.23
CA LEU A 322 18.01 -21.05 -3.05
C LEU A 322 18.95 -21.66 -1.99
N ASP A 323 20.12 -21.05 -1.82
CA ASP A 323 21.21 -21.54 -0.96
C ASP A 323 21.02 -21.21 0.54
N ASP A 324 19.92 -20.57 0.90
CA ASP A 324 19.64 -20.10 2.26
C ASP A 324 18.89 -21.18 3.10
N PRO A 325 19.26 -21.39 4.39
CA PRO A 325 18.60 -22.33 5.30
C PRO A 325 17.06 -22.35 5.39
N PRO A 326 16.31 -21.23 5.27
CA PRO A 326 14.86 -21.27 5.41
C PRO A 326 14.15 -22.01 4.28
N TYR A 327 14.79 -22.31 3.15
CA TYR A 327 14.10 -22.99 2.05
C TYR A 327 13.90 -24.49 2.28
N ASN A 328 14.63 -25.09 3.23
CA ASN A 328 14.51 -26.50 3.65
C ASN A 328 14.30 -27.48 2.48
N ILE A 329 15.09 -27.30 1.41
CA ILE A 329 15.00 -28.11 0.19
C ILE A 329 15.50 -29.52 0.49
N GLY A 330 14.68 -30.52 0.16
CA GLY A 330 14.99 -31.94 0.33
C GLY A 330 15.77 -32.52 -0.85
N ARG A 331 15.84 -33.86 -0.88
CA ARG A 331 16.37 -34.59 -2.04
C ARG A 331 15.20 -34.97 -2.95
N HIS A 332 15.05 -34.26 -4.07
CA HIS A 332 13.98 -34.43 -5.08
C HIS A 332 12.65 -33.74 -4.76
N THR A 333 12.75 -32.52 -4.22
CA THR A 333 11.58 -31.68 -3.92
C THR A 333 10.88 -31.23 -5.20
N SER A 334 9.56 -31.36 -5.27
CA SER A 334 8.77 -31.02 -6.46
C SER A 334 8.61 -29.51 -6.62
N LEU A 335 8.74 -29.04 -7.86
CA LEU A 335 8.56 -27.65 -8.23
C LEU A 335 7.32 -27.46 -9.09
N TYR A 336 6.56 -26.40 -8.78
CA TYR A 336 5.42 -25.96 -9.57
C TYR A 336 5.53 -24.49 -9.92
N ARG A 337 5.11 -24.10 -11.12
CA ARG A 337 4.89 -22.71 -11.52
C ARG A 337 3.42 -22.38 -11.38
N ILE A 338 3.13 -21.35 -10.61
CA ILE A 338 1.81 -20.72 -10.50
C ILE A 338 1.83 -19.43 -11.31
N ASP A 339 1.02 -19.36 -12.36
CA ASP A 339 0.83 -18.18 -13.19
C ASP A 339 -0.62 -17.70 -13.15
N GLU A 340 -0.97 -16.74 -14.02
CA GLU A 340 -2.33 -16.16 -14.08
C GLU A 340 -3.41 -17.21 -14.40
N SER A 341 -3.04 -18.29 -15.08
CA SER A 341 -3.97 -19.28 -15.63
C SER A 341 -3.98 -20.60 -14.85
N SER A 342 -2.84 -21.03 -14.31
CA SER A 342 -2.66 -22.41 -13.88
C SER A 342 -1.59 -22.60 -12.80
N ARG A 343 -1.55 -23.83 -12.27
CA ARG A 343 -0.42 -24.38 -11.50
C ARG A 343 0.12 -25.58 -12.28
N THR A 344 1.37 -25.52 -12.73
CA THR A 344 1.98 -26.54 -13.59
C THR A 344 3.24 -27.11 -12.95
N ALA A 345 3.45 -28.43 -13.03
CA ALA A 345 4.70 -29.05 -12.59
C ALA A 345 5.82 -28.65 -13.55
N ILE A 346 6.95 -28.16 -13.02
CA ILE A 346 8.09 -27.69 -13.81
C ILE A 346 9.36 -28.49 -13.57
N GLY A 347 9.35 -29.43 -12.62
CA GLY A 347 10.45 -30.34 -12.37
C GLY A 347 10.66 -30.62 -10.89
N THR A 348 11.90 -30.98 -10.54
CA THR A 348 12.33 -31.18 -9.16
C THR A 348 13.62 -30.41 -8.91
N ILE A 349 13.90 -30.12 -7.64
CA ILE A 349 15.14 -29.50 -7.19
C ILE A 349 15.83 -30.37 -6.13
N ASP A 350 17.16 -30.33 -6.13
CA ASP A 350 17.98 -31.09 -5.18
C ASP A 350 18.79 -30.11 -4.32
N ALA A 351 18.81 -30.36 -3.01
CA ALA A 351 19.59 -29.58 -2.05
C ALA A 351 21.10 -29.45 -2.40
N ARG A 352 21.66 -30.39 -3.18
CA ARG A 352 23.07 -30.33 -3.66
C ARG A 352 23.29 -29.28 -4.76
N ARG A 353 22.22 -28.87 -5.44
CA ARG A 353 22.24 -27.87 -6.50
C ARG A 353 20.96 -27.02 -6.42
N PRO A 354 20.85 -26.16 -5.39
CA PRO A 354 19.65 -25.38 -5.14
C PRO A 354 19.57 -24.15 -6.07
N VAL A 355 19.71 -24.38 -7.38
CA VAL A 355 19.72 -23.34 -8.41
C VAL A 355 18.64 -23.66 -9.43
N LEU A 356 17.73 -22.70 -9.63
CA LEU A 356 16.66 -22.76 -10.62
C LEU A 356 16.95 -21.76 -11.74
N VAL A 357 16.81 -22.21 -12.99
CA VAL A 357 16.79 -21.32 -14.16
C VAL A 357 15.33 -21.06 -14.52
N LEU A 358 14.97 -19.77 -14.61
CA LEU A 358 13.61 -19.31 -14.85
C LEU A 358 13.54 -18.47 -16.12
N GLU A 359 12.82 -18.97 -17.11
CA GLU A 359 12.50 -18.22 -18.33
C GLU A 359 11.21 -17.42 -18.11
N LEU A 360 11.27 -16.10 -18.30
CA LEU A 360 10.14 -15.18 -18.20
C LEU A 360 9.93 -14.46 -19.54
N GLU A 361 8.70 -14.52 -20.03
CA GLU A 361 8.24 -13.65 -21.11
C GLU A 361 8.27 -12.17 -20.67
N PRO A 362 8.25 -11.22 -21.63
CA PRO A 362 8.08 -9.79 -21.35
C PRO A 362 6.99 -9.50 -20.31
N LEU A 363 7.34 -8.73 -19.28
CA LEU A 363 6.44 -8.34 -18.19
C LEU A 363 5.74 -9.54 -17.50
N ALA A 364 6.30 -10.73 -17.56
CA ALA A 364 5.72 -11.90 -16.89
C ALA A 364 5.96 -11.87 -15.38
N ALA A 365 5.11 -12.57 -14.65
CA ALA A 365 5.26 -12.83 -13.23
C ALA A 365 4.76 -14.25 -12.93
N CYS A 366 5.29 -14.84 -11.86
CA CYS A 366 4.83 -16.14 -11.37
C CYS A 366 5.20 -16.33 -9.89
N VAL A 367 4.64 -17.36 -9.28
CA VAL A 367 5.15 -17.92 -8.03
C VAL A 367 5.70 -19.31 -8.31
N ILE A 368 6.97 -19.54 -7.95
CA ILE A 368 7.55 -20.88 -7.97
C ILE A 368 7.31 -21.51 -6.61
N GLU A 369 6.48 -22.54 -6.60
CA GLU A 369 6.18 -23.32 -5.43
C GLU A 369 7.16 -24.49 -5.30
N ILE A 370 7.74 -24.60 -4.11
CA ILE A 370 8.58 -25.70 -3.63
C ILE A 370 7.71 -26.48 -2.64
N ALA A 371 7.10 -27.55 -3.14
CA ALA A 371 6.17 -28.36 -2.36
C ALA A 371 6.95 -29.28 -1.40
N ARG A 372 6.55 -29.34 -0.14
CA ARG A 372 7.10 -30.32 0.81
C ARG A 372 6.74 -31.74 0.40
N GLU A 373 7.65 -32.66 0.68
CA GLU A 373 7.42 -34.11 0.55
C GLU A 373 6.54 -34.68 1.67
#